data_AF-A0A226MAF9-F1
#
_entry.id   AF-A0A226MAF9-F1
#
_cell.length_a   1.000
_cell.length_b   1.000
_cell.length_c   1.000
_cell.angle_alpha   90.00
_cell.angle_beta   90.00
_cell.angle_gamma   90.00
#
_symmetry.space_group_name_H-M   'P 1'
#
loop_
_entity.id
_entity.type
_entity.pdbx_description
1 polymer ?
#
loop_
_entity_poly.entity_id
_entity_poly.type
_entity_poly.pdbx_seq_one_letter_code
_entity_poly.pdbx_strand_id
1 'polypeptide(L)'
;MVFANTTVNPDNAGFCLPPGNCPGAGVLNVSICKQGAPIFLSAPHFYQAEQKFVSDIEGMHPTKEYHETFVDINPLTGLVLQAAKRMQINVHVRKLPEFFETGNIRTLIFPVMYINESVLIDEASANKLKHVLLEASVVTGIPFVIMAIGIVFGIIFIVLVCRSRGVSEESTEEERSPLIRT
;
A
#
# COMPACT_ATOMS: atom_id res chain seq x y z
N MET A 1 11.57 0.15 7.10
CA MET A 1 10.86 0.64 8.30
C MET A 1 10.90 2.16 8.31
N VAL A 2 9.80 2.84 8.63
CA VAL A 2 9.71 4.32 8.58
C VAL A 2 10.71 4.97 9.54
N PHE A 3 10.76 4.55 10.80
CA PHE A 3 11.68 5.10 11.80
C PHE A 3 13.05 4.40 11.81
N ALA A 4 13.52 3.87 10.68
CA ALA A 4 14.84 3.26 10.60
C ALA A 4 15.97 4.27 10.91
N ASN A 5 17.12 3.78 11.38
CA ASN A 5 18.32 4.62 11.51
C ASN A 5 18.89 5.00 10.13
N THR A 6 19.84 5.94 10.12
CA THR A 6 20.48 6.45 8.90
C THR A 6 21.35 5.42 8.17
N THR A 7 21.80 4.37 8.86
CA THR A 7 22.54 3.27 8.23
C THR A 7 21.64 2.41 7.35
N VAL A 8 20.40 2.18 7.77
CA VAL A 8 19.40 1.39 7.03
C VAL A 8 18.64 2.26 6.04
N ASN A 9 18.32 3.51 6.41
CA ASN A 9 17.67 4.48 5.54
C ASN A 9 18.36 5.85 5.63
N PRO A 10 19.33 6.15 4.73
CA PRO A 10 20.07 7.42 4.73
C PRO A 10 19.19 8.67 4.66
N ASP A 11 18.02 8.57 4.01
CA ASP A 11 17.06 9.68 3.87
C ASP A 11 16.52 10.16 5.24
N ASN A 12 16.58 9.30 6.26
CA ASN A 12 16.16 9.66 7.62
C ASN A 12 17.13 10.61 8.34
N ALA A 13 18.29 10.93 7.76
CA ALA A 13 19.26 11.86 8.36
C ALA A 13 18.66 13.24 8.63
N GLY A 14 17.70 13.67 7.80
CA GLY A 14 16.99 14.94 7.97
C GLY A 14 16.10 15.01 9.23
N PHE A 15 15.78 13.87 9.86
CA PHE A 15 14.98 13.82 11.08
C PHE A 15 15.83 13.82 12.36
N CYS A 16 17.15 13.80 12.25
CA CYS A 16 18.04 13.83 13.40
C CYS A 16 18.31 15.27 13.84
N LEU A 17 17.91 15.59 15.07
CA LEU A 17 17.98 16.94 15.63
C LEU A 17 18.74 16.92 16.97
N PRO A 18 19.89 17.62 17.07
CA PRO A 18 20.60 18.37 16.02
C PRO A 18 21.17 17.46 14.91
N PRO A 19 21.53 18.02 13.72
CA PRO A 19 22.06 17.23 12.61
C PRO A 19 23.22 16.33 13.03
N GLY A 20 23.17 15.06 12.60
CA GLY A 20 24.16 14.04 12.98
C GLY A 20 23.93 13.37 14.34
N ASN A 21 22.98 13.85 15.15
CA ASN A 21 22.62 13.23 16.43
C ASN A 21 21.25 12.55 16.36
N CYS A 22 21.23 11.26 16.01
CA CYS A 22 20.01 10.48 15.90
C CYS A 22 19.71 9.71 17.20
N PRO A 23 18.46 9.64 17.67
CA PRO A 23 18.12 8.93 18.91
C PRO A 23 18.28 7.40 18.82
N GLY A 24 18.19 6.84 17.61
CA GLY A 24 18.24 5.40 17.33
C GLY A 24 17.08 4.96 16.43
N ALA A 25 17.12 3.73 15.92
CA ALA A 25 16.02 3.20 15.12
C ALA A 25 14.76 2.92 15.98
N GLY A 26 13.59 3.22 15.41
CA GLY A 26 12.28 3.01 16.00
C GLY A 26 11.71 4.18 16.80
N VAL A 27 12.46 5.28 16.92
CA VAL A 27 12.04 6.47 17.67
C VAL A 27 12.28 7.73 16.85
N LEU A 28 11.40 8.72 17.01
CA LEU A 28 11.46 10.01 16.31
C LEU A 28 11.37 11.16 17.30
N ASN A 29 12.35 12.07 17.28
CA ASN A 29 12.32 13.28 18.07
C ASN A 29 11.36 14.31 17.43
N VAL A 30 10.31 14.70 18.16
CA VAL A 30 9.33 15.69 17.70
C VAL A 30 9.29 16.93 18.59
N SER A 31 10.38 17.21 19.32
CA SER A 31 10.45 18.36 20.24
C SER A 31 10.21 19.69 19.54
N ILE A 32 10.73 19.85 18.32
CA ILE A 32 10.52 21.05 17.49
C ILE A 32 9.04 21.27 17.14
N CYS A 33 8.25 20.19 17.03
CA CYS A 33 6.82 20.26 16.74
C CYS A 33 5.99 20.53 18.01
N LYS A 34 6.61 20.42 19.19
CA LYS A 34 5.96 20.47 20.50
C LYS A 34 6.58 21.54 21.39
N GLN A 35 6.90 22.70 20.81
CA GLN A 35 7.36 23.89 21.54
C GLN A 35 8.57 23.61 22.45
N GLY A 36 9.47 22.71 22.03
CA GLY A 36 10.66 22.34 22.78
C GLY A 36 10.45 21.25 23.85
N ALA A 37 9.22 20.78 24.07
CA ALA A 37 8.97 19.66 24.96
C ALA A 37 9.73 18.39 24.48
N PRO A 38 10.38 17.62 25.37
CA PRO A 38 11.24 16.49 25.00
C PRO A 38 10.42 15.24 24.60
N ILE A 39 9.54 15.38 23.62
CA ILE A 39 8.60 14.34 23.17
C ILE A 39 9.20 13.53 22.03
N PHE A 40 9.10 12.20 22.15
CA PHE A 40 9.56 11.23 21.18
C PHE A 40 8.41 10.31 20.77
N LEU A 41 8.25 10.07 19.47
CA LEU A 41 7.26 9.14 18.94
C LEU A 41 7.91 7.79 18.65
N SER A 42 7.16 6.71 18.86
CA SER A 42 7.55 5.34 18.48
C SER A 42 6.30 4.53 18.11
N ALA A 43 6.49 3.30 17.65
CA ALA A 43 5.39 2.33 17.68
C ALA A 43 5.13 1.87 19.14
N PRO A 44 3.92 1.34 19.44
CA PRO A 44 3.59 0.82 20.77
C PRO A 44 4.58 -0.26 21.24
N HIS A 45 4.88 -0.24 22.54
CA HIS A 45 5.88 -1.10 23.19
C HIS A 45 7.24 -1.12 22.46
N PHE A 46 7.58 -0.02 21.79
CA PHE A 46 8.78 0.09 20.96
C PHE A 46 8.87 -0.98 19.86
N TYR A 47 7.72 -1.39 19.30
CA TYR A 47 7.69 -2.32 18.17
C TYR A 47 8.57 -1.82 17.01
N GLN A 48 9.39 -2.72 16.46
CA GLN A 48 10.41 -2.44 15.44
C GLN A 48 11.54 -1.48 15.86
N ALA A 49 11.66 -1.09 17.13
CA ALA A 49 12.78 -0.27 17.60
C ALA A 49 14.02 -1.09 17.97
N GLU A 50 15.14 -0.40 18.21
CA GLU A 50 16.33 -1.02 18.79
C GLU A 50 16.02 -1.66 20.14
N GLN A 51 16.62 -2.83 20.41
CA GLN A 51 16.35 -3.63 21.62
C GLN A 51 16.59 -2.84 22.92
N LYS A 52 17.50 -1.86 22.91
CA LYS A 52 17.79 -1.00 24.07
C LYS A 52 16.53 -0.32 24.62
N PHE A 53 15.64 0.16 23.75
CA PHE A 53 14.41 0.85 24.17
C PHE A 53 13.40 -0.10 24.82
N VAL A 54 13.38 -1.36 24.39
CA VAL A 54 12.55 -2.41 24.98
C VAL A 54 13.14 -2.86 26.33
N SER A 55 14.46 -2.99 26.43
CA SER A 55 15.12 -3.47 27.66
C SER A 55 15.26 -2.44 28.77
N ASP A 56 15.26 -1.15 28.43
CA ASP A 56 15.39 -0.06 29.42
C ASP A 56 14.18 0.02 30.38
N ILE A 57 13.05 -0.58 29.99
CA ILE A 57 11.76 -0.43 30.67
C ILE A 57 11.06 -1.79 30.78
N GLU A 58 10.86 -2.21 32.02
CA GLU A 58 10.09 -3.40 32.33
C GLU A 58 8.62 -3.23 31.90
N GLY A 59 8.05 -4.26 31.27
CA GLY A 59 6.67 -4.26 30.76
C GLY A 59 6.54 -4.01 29.26
N MET A 60 7.63 -3.72 28.54
CA MET A 60 7.62 -3.59 27.08
C MET A 60 7.58 -4.97 26.39
N HIS A 61 6.49 -5.29 25.70
CA HIS A 61 6.29 -6.56 25.00
C HIS A 61 5.85 -6.31 23.56
N PRO A 62 6.77 -5.98 22.64
CA PRO A 62 6.42 -5.65 21.26
C PRO A 62 5.90 -6.87 20.49
N THR A 63 4.62 -6.85 20.11
CA THR A 63 3.96 -7.86 19.27
C THR A 63 3.43 -7.23 17.98
N LYS A 64 3.71 -7.84 16.83
CA LYS A 64 3.30 -7.33 15.51
C LYS A 64 1.79 -7.08 15.43
N GLU A 65 0.98 -8.10 15.71
CA GLU A 65 -0.49 -8.05 15.63
C GLU A 65 -1.11 -6.84 16.34
N TYR A 66 -0.61 -6.51 17.53
CA TYR A 66 -1.15 -5.45 18.38
C TYR A 66 -0.49 -4.09 18.20
N HIS A 67 0.74 -4.04 17.67
CA HIS A 67 1.55 -2.80 17.67
C HIS A 67 1.98 -2.34 16.28
N GLU A 68 1.69 -3.08 15.22
CA GLU A 68 1.91 -2.58 13.86
C GLU A 68 0.88 -1.52 13.46
N THR A 69 1.30 -0.60 12.60
CA THR A 69 0.41 0.32 11.90
C THR A 69 0.20 -0.19 10.49
N PHE A 70 -1.06 -0.33 10.06
CA PHE A 70 -1.41 -0.79 8.73
C PHE A 70 -2.58 0.02 8.15
N VAL A 71 -2.66 0.04 6.82
CA VAL A 71 -3.73 0.67 6.05
C VAL A 71 -4.02 -0.21 4.85
N ASP A 72 -5.21 -0.80 4.80
CA ASP A 72 -5.68 -1.61 3.70
C ASP A 72 -6.45 -0.73 2.72
N ILE A 73 -5.92 -0.61 1.53
CA ILE A 73 -6.40 0.31 0.50
C ILE A 73 -6.90 -0.51 -0.69
N ASN A 74 -8.09 -0.17 -1.20
CA ASN A 74 -8.57 -0.72 -2.46
C ASN A 74 -7.72 -0.15 -3.62
N PRO A 75 -7.02 -1.00 -4.40
CA PRO A 75 -6.03 -0.53 -5.37
C PRO A 75 -6.65 0.21 -6.57
N LEU A 76 -7.93 -0.02 -6.87
CA LEU A 76 -8.61 0.61 -8.00
C LEU A 76 -9.16 2.00 -7.66
N THR A 77 -9.64 2.19 -6.43
CA THR A 77 -10.32 3.43 -6.00
C THR A 77 -9.50 4.28 -5.04
N GLY A 78 -8.46 3.71 -4.42
CA GLY A 78 -7.68 4.38 -3.37
C GLY A 78 -8.41 4.51 -2.03
N LEU A 79 -9.60 3.93 -1.88
CA LEU A 79 -10.36 3.99 -0.63
C LEU A 79 -9.76 3.10 0.45
N VAL A 80 -9.67 3.62 1.67
CA VAL A 80 -9.26 2.85 2.86
C VAL A 80 -10.43 1.96 3.30
N LEU A 81 -10.20 0.65 3.32
CA LEU A 81 -11.19 -0.36 3.74
C LEU A 81 -11.06 -0.67 5.22
N GLN A 82 -9.83 -0.80 5.70
CA GLN A 82 -9.49 -1.05 7.08
C GLN A 82 -8.16 -0.36 7.39
N ALA A 83 -8.02 0.25 8.55
CA ALA A 83 -6.73 0.74 9.00
C ALA A 83 -6.65 0.73 10.52
N ALA A 84 -5.43 0.59 11.03
CA ALA A 84 -5.10 0.86 12.42
C ALA A 84 -3.80 1.66 12.46
N LYS A 85 -3.91 2.92 12.88
CA LYS A 85 -2.77 3.80 13.14
C LYS A 85 -2.44 3.75 14.62
N ARG A 86 -1.27 3.21 14.93
CA ARG A 86 -0.82 2.97 16.30
C ARG A 86 0.48 3.70 16.58
N MET A 87 0.45 4.62 17.53
CA MET A 87 1.60 5.46 17.87
C MET A 87 1.74 5.60 19.38
N GLN A 88 2.97 5.57 19.86
CA GLN A 88 3.33 5.76 21.26
C GLN A 88 3.98 7.12 21.47
N ILE A 89 3.54 7.81 22.51
CA ILE A 89 4.08 9.08 22.98
C ILE A 89 5.02 8.76 24.14
N ASN A 90 6.26 9.21 23.99
CA ASN A 90 7.32 9.03 24.97
C ASN A 90 7.92 10.38 25.35
N VAL A 91 8.56 10.44 26.50
CA VAL A 91 9.28 11.62 27.02
C VAL A 91 10.73 11.23 27.26
N HIS A 92 11.67 12.00 26.73
CA HIS A 92 13.08 11.81 27.05
C HIS A 92 13.40 12.38 28.42
N VAL A 93 13.73 11.49 29.35
CA VAL A 93 14.08 11.83 30.73
C VAL A 93 15.58 11.67 30.92
N ARG A 94 16.18 12.60 31.65
CA ARG A 94 17.60 12.59 32.01
C ARG A 94 17.81 13.29 33.33
N LYS A 95 18.86 12.90 34.04
CA LYS A 95 19.31 13.63 35.23
C LYS A 95 19.79 15.03 34.84
N LEU A 96 19.31 16.04 35.57
CA LEU A 96 19.76 17.42 35.45
C LEU A 96 20.37 17.83 36.80
N PRO A 97 21.70 18.09 36.88
CA PRO A 97 22.35 18.47 38.15
C PRO A 97 21.74 19.70 38.82
N GLU A 98 21.14 20.59 38.04
CA GLU A 98 20.53 21.86 38.47
C GLU A 98 19.10 21.69 39.00
N PHE A 99 18.44 20.56 38.72
CA PHE A 99 17.02 20.33 39.05
C PHE A 99 16.87 19.11 39.96
N PHE A 100 16.54 19.36 41.23
CA PHE A 100 16.43 18.33 42.27
C PHE A 100 15.29 17.33 41.99
N GLU A 101 14.25 17.75 41.26
CA GLU A 101 13.10 16.94 40.87
C GLU A 101 13.50 15.73 40.02
N THR A 102 14.60 15.83 39.26
CA THR A 102 15.11 14.72 38.44
C THR A 102 15.86 13.66 39.26
N GLY A 103 16.28 14.00 40.49
CA GLY A 103 16.99 13.11 41.39
C GLY A 103 18.14 12.34 40.72
N ASN A 104 18.12 11.01 40.90
CA ASN A 104 19.04 10.07 40.25
C ASN A 104 18.33 9.23 39.18
N ILE A 105 17.53 9.87 38.32
CA ILE A 105 16.86 9.16 37.22
C ILE A 105 17.86 8.72 36.13
N ARG A 106 17.61 7.54 35.56
CA ARG A 106 18.36 7.03 34.41
C ARG A 106 17.98 7.83 33.14
N THR A 107 18.93 8.02 32.25
CA THR A 107 18.67 8.65 30.94
C THR A 107 18.03 7.64 30.00
N LEU A 108 16.76 7.83 29.63
CA LEU A 108 16.00 6.91 28.77
C LEU A 108 14.83 7.61 28.07
N ILE A 109 14.17 6.91 27.15
CA ILE A 109 12.94 7.36 26.50
C ILE A 109 11.75 6.70 27.22
N PHE A 110 11.05 7.45 28.07
CA PHE A 110 10.01 6.93 28.95
C PHE A 110 8.63 6.95 28.26
N PRO A 111 7.94 5.81 28.10
CA PRO A 111 6.63 5.73 27.47
C PRO A 111 5.57 6.27 28.42
N VAL A 112 4.68 7.11 27.89
CA VAL A 112 3.59 7.70 28.65
C VAL A 112 2.27 7.02 28.29
N MET A 113 1.97 6.95 26.99
CA MET A 113 0.75 6.33 26.46
C MET A 113 0.94 5.97 25.00
N TYR A 114 0.12 5.04 24.51
CA TYR A 114 -0.06 4.84 23.07
C TYR A 114 -1.52 5.05 22.68
N ILE A 115 -1.73 5.39 21.42
CA ILE A 115 -3.04 5.64 20.83
C ILE A 115 -3.23 4.66 19.67
N ASN A 116 -4.42 4.06 19.59
CA ASN A 116 -4.87 3.26 18.46
C ASN A 116 -6.06 3.96 17.81
N GLU A 117 -5.85 4.52 16.62
CA GLU A 117 -6.89 5.10 15.79
C GLU A 117 -7.22 4.12 14.67
N SER A 118 -8.39 3.48 14.73
CA SER A 118 -8.79 2.43 13.81
C SER A 118 -10.07 2.75 13.07
N VAL A 119 -10.15 2.29 11.81
CA VAL A 119 -11.34 2.38 10.97
C VAL A 119 -11.58 1.06 10.26
N LEU A 120 -12.85 0.70 10.10
CA LEU A 120 -13.32 -0.42 9.31
C LEU A 120 -14.55 0.02 8.52
N ILE A 121 -14.56 -0.28 7.23
CA ILE A 121 -15.69 0.00 6.34
C ILE A 121 -16.93 -0.78 6.79
N ASP A 122 -18.08 -0.11 6.84
CA ASP A 122 -19.35 -0.76 7.14
C ASP A 122 -19.85 -1.59 5.95
N GLU A 123 -20.71 -2.58 6.23
CA GLU A 123 -21.21 -3.50 5.20
C GLU A 123 -21.97 -2.79 4.07
N ALA A 124 -22.72 -1.73 4.38
CA ALA A 124 -23.50 -1.01 3.37
C ALA A 124 -22.58 -0.25 2.40
N SER A 125 -21.57 0.44 2.94
CA SER A 125 -20.52 1.11 2.15
C SER A 125 -19.69 0.11 1.34
N ALA A 126 -19.32 -1.04 1.93
CA ALA A 126 -18.58 -2.09 1.24
C ALA A 126 -19.38 -2.68 0.06
N ASN A 127 -20.66 -2.94 0.25
CA ASN A 127 -21.54 -3.42 -0.82
C ASN A 127 -21.68 -2.37 -1.94
N LYS A 128 -21.87 -1.09 -1.58
CA LYS A 128 -21.92 0.00 -2.56
C LYS A 128 -20.63 0.10 -3.37
N LEU A 129 -19.47 0.01 -2.71
CA LEU A 129 -18.18 0.00 -3.38
C LEU A 129 -18.06 -1.18 -4.35
N LYS A 130 -18.46 -2.37 -3.93
CA LYS A 130 -18.46 -3.57 -4.77
C LYS A 130 -19.32 -3.40 -6.03
N HIS A 131 -20.52 -2.82 -5.89
CA HIS A 131 -21.40 -2.54 -7.03
C HIS A 131 -20.74 -1.59 -8.04
N VAL A 132 -20.20 -0.46 -7.56
CA VAL A 132 -19.53 0.53 -8.42
C VAL A 132 -18.32 -0.08 -9.15
N LEU A 133 -17.54 -0.91 -8.46
CA LEU A 133 -16.38 -1.60 -9.06
C LEU A 133 -16.80 -2.60 -10.15
N LEU A 134 -17.86 -3.37 -9.91
CA LEU A 134 -18.40 -4.31 -10.89
C LEU A 134 -18.94 -3.58 -12.12
N GLU A 135 -19.71 -2.51 -11.93
CA GLU A 135 -20.23 -1.70 -13.02
C GLU A 135 -19.11 -1.12 -13.88
N ALA A 136 -18.07 -0.56 -13.25
CA ALA A 136 -16.90 -0.05 -13.97
C ALA A 136 -16.18 -1.13 -14.79
N SER A 137 -16.00 -2.32 -14.20
CA SER A 137 -15.37 -3.46 -14.90
C SER A 137 -16.22 -3.97 -16.07
N VAL A 138 -17.54 -4.00 -15.93
CA VAL A 138 -18.47 -4.44 -16.97
C VAL A 138 -18.51 -3.45 -18.13
N VAL A 139 -18.66 -2.15 -17.82
CA VAL A 139 -18.70 -1.06 -18.82
C VAL A 139 -17.41 -0.99 -19.63
N THR A 140 -16.26 -1.25 -19.00
CA THR A 140 -14.97 -1.26 -19.69
C THR A 140 -14.71 -2.55 -20.44
N GLY A 141 -15.08 -3.72 -19.89
CA GLY A 141 -14.74 -5.02 -20.48
C GLY A 141 -15.63 -5.46 -21.64
N ILE A 142 -16.94 -5.24 -21.55
CA ILE A 142 -17.91 -5.71 -22.56
C ILE A 142 -17.60 -5.17 -23.97
N PRO A 143 -17.30 -3.88 -24.17
CA PRO A 143 -17.00 -3.35 -25.51
C PRO A 143 -15.83 -4.06 -26.19
N PHE A 144 -14.78 -4.41 -25.45
CA PHE A 144 -13.63 -5.14 -26.00
C PHE A 144 -14.01 -6.56 -26.41
N VAL A 145 -14.86 -7.24 -25.64
CA VAL A 145 -15.37 -8.58 -26.00
C VAL A 145 -16.21 -8.50 -27.26
N ILE A 146 -17.12 -7.53 -27.36
CA ILE A 146 -17.96 -7.32 -28.55
C ILE A 146 -17.10 -7.00 -29.77
N MET A 147 -16.08 -6.14 -29.62
CA MET A 147 -15.14 -5.80 -30.68
C MET A 147 -14.37 -7.03 -31.18
N ALA A 148 -13.88 -7.87 -30.27
CA ALA A 148 -13.19 -9.12 -30.62
C ALA A 148 -14.11 -10.07 -31.38
N ILE A 149 -15.35 -10.25 -30.92
CA ILE A 149 -16.36 -11.08 -31.59
C ILE A 149 -16.68 -10.54 -33.00
N GLY A 150 -16.82 -9.21 -33.14
CA GLY A 150 -17.05 -8.57 -34.44
C GLY A 150 -15.91 -8.80 -35.44
N ILE A 151 -14.66 -8.74 -34.97
CA ILE A 151 -13.48 -9.05 -35.80
C ILE A 151 -13.50 -10.51 -36.26
N VAL A 152 -13.81 -11.45 -35.36
CA VAL A 152 -13.88 -12.89 -35.68
C VAL A 152 -14.95 -13.15 -36.75
N PHE A 153 -16.16 -12.63 -36.58
CA PHE A 153 -17.22 -12.79 -37.57
C PHE A 153 -16.88 -12.11 -38.90
N GLY A 154 -16.24 -10.93 -38.87
CA GLY A 154 -15.75 -10.26 -40.07
C GLY A 154 -14.77 -11.11 -40.86
N ILE A 155 -13.80 -11.75 -40.18
CA ILE A 155 -12.83 -12.66 -40.81
C ILE A 155 -13.55 -13.87 -41.41
N ILE A 156 -14.47 -14.50 -40.67
CA ILE A 156 -15.25 -15.65 -41.17
C ILE A 156 -16.01 -15.27 -42.44
N PHE A 157 -16.67 -14.11 -42.45
CA PHE A 157 -17.42 -13.62 -43.60
C PHE A 157 -16.51 -13.41 -44.82
N ILE A 158 -15.36 -12.75 -44.63
CA ILE A 158 -14.37 -12.55 -45.70
C ILE A 158 -13.89 -13.89 -46.27
N VAL A 159 -13.59 -14.87 -45.42
CA VAL A 159 -13.14 -16.21 -45.86
C VAL A 159 -14.24 -16.90 -46.68
N LEU A 160 -15.49 -16.86 -46.23
CA LEU A 160 -16.61 -17.47 -46.95
C LEU A 160 -16.82 -16.84 -48.33
N VAL A 161 -16.76 -15.51 -48.43
CA VAL A 161 -16.90 -14.77 -49.71
C VAL A 161 -15.74 -15.04 -50.67
N CYS A 162 -14.50 -15.09 -50.17
CA CYS A 162 -13.35 -15.43 -51.02
C CYS A 162 -13.43 -16.86 -51.55
N ARG A 163 -13.92 -17.82 -50.74
CA ARG A 163 -14.11 -19.22 -51.19
C ARG A 163 -15.22 -19.36 -52.22
N SER A 164 -16.34 -18.63 -52.08
CA SER A 164 -17.43 -18.68 -53.04
C SER A 164 -17.05 -18.06 -54.39
N ARG A 165 -16.23 -17.01 -54.41
CA ARG A 165 -15.72 -16.40 -55.65
C ARG A 165 -14.78 -17.33 -56.41
N GLY A 166 -13.90 -18.06 -55.71
CA GLY A 166 -13.02 -19.05 -56.35
C GLY A 166 -13.79 -20.20 -57.02
N VAL A 167 -14.89 -20.66 -56.42
CA VAL A 167 -15.75 -21.72 -57.00
C VAL A 167 -16.52 -21.22 -58.23
N SER A 168 -16.96 -19.95 -58.25
CA SER A 168 -17.60 -19.38 -59.44
C SER A 168 -16.62 -19.20 -60.60
N GLU A 169 -15.37 -18.79 -60.35
CA GLU A 169 -14.33 -18.74 -61.39
C GLU A 169 -14.01 -20.13 -61.93
N GLU A 170 -13.87 -21.15 -61.07
CA GLU A 170 -13.61 -22.54 -61.45
C GLU A 170 -14.75 -23.15 -62.28
N SER A 171 -16.02 -22.85 -61.94
CA SER A 171 -17.18 -23.26 -62.75
C SER A 171 -17.26 -22.59 -64.12
N THR A 172 -16.72 -21.37 -64.25
CA THR A 172 -16.67 -20.65 -65.54
C THR A 172 -15.53 -21.18 -66.44
N GLU A 173 -14.47 -21.72 -65.84
CA GLU A 173 -13.38 -22.40 -66.55
C GLU A 173 -13.78 -23.79 -67.07
N GLU A 174 -14.54 -24.58 -66.30
CA GLU A 174 -15.06 -25.88 -66.77
C GLU A 174 -16.07 -25.73 -67.92
N GLU A 175 -16.92 -24.69 -67.91
CA GLU A 175 -17.88 -24.41 -69.00
C GLU A 175 -17.19 -24.00 -70.32
N ARG A 176 -15.90 -23.62 -70.27
CA ARG A 176 -15.10 -23.26 -71.46
C ARG A 176 -14.34 -24.44 -72.08
N SER A 177 -14.51 -25.66 -71.56
CA SER A 177 -13.89 -26.86 -72.12
C SER A 177 -14.57 -27.28 -73.45
N PRO A 178 -13.83 -27.54 -74.54
CA PRO A 178 -14.42 -27.76 -75.86
C PRO A 178 -14.98 -29.19 -76.00
N LEU A 179 -16.27 -29.29 -76.38
CA LEU A 179 -17.02 -30.52 -76.64
C LEU A 179 -16.69 -31.20 -77.99
N ILE A 180 -15.41 -31.44 -78.28
CA ILE A 180 -15.05 -32.30 -79.42
C ILE A 180 -14.24 -33.49 -78.89
N ARG A 181 -14.88 -34.67 -78.91
CA ARG A 181 -14.19 -35.96 -78.86
C ARG A 181 -14.45 -36.66 -80.20
N THR A 182 -13.34 -37.01 -80.84
CA THR A 182 -13.18 -37.75 -82.10
C THR A 182 -14.03 -39.00 -82.21
#